data_AF-A0A0K2TBK8-F1
#
_entry.id   AF-A0A0K2TBK8-F1
#
_cell.length_a   1.000
_cell.length_b   1.000
_cell.length_c   1.000
_cell.angle_alpha   90.00
_cell.angle_beta   90.00
_cell.angle_gamma   90.00
#
_symmetry.space_group_name_H-M   'P 1'
#
loop_
_entity.id
_entity.type
_entity.pdbx_description
1 polymer ?
#
loop_
_entity_poly.entity_id
_entity_poly.type
_entity_poly.pdbx_seq_one_letter_code
_entity_poly.pdbx_strand_id
1 'polypeptide(L)'
;MGIKFLEFVKPFCSILPEIQKPERKIQFREKVLWTAITLFIFLVCCQIPLFGIMSSDSADPFYWIRVILASNRGTLMELGISPIVTSGLIMQLLAGAKIIEVGDTPKDRALFNGAQKLFGMVITIGQSIVYVMTGMYGDP
;
A
#
# COMPACT_ATOMS: atom_id res chain seq x y z
N MET A 1 -19.33 20.30 16.90
CA MET A 1 -19.21 18.91 17.38
C MET A 1 -19.10 18.03 16.13
N GLY A 2 -17.92 18.03 15.50
CA GLY A 2 -17.72 17.37 14.21
C GLY A 2 -17.62 15.88 14.43
N ILE A 3 -18.40 15.10 13.68
CA ILE A 3 -18.27 13.64 13.63
C ILE A 3 -16.81 13.36 13.29
N LYS A 4 -16.06 12.77 14.22
CA LYS A 4 -14.68 12.40 13.95
C LYS A 4 -14.73 11.31 12.89
N PHE A 5 -14.38 11.65 11.65
CA PHE A 5 -14.28 10.69 10.55
C PHE A 5 -13.50 9.41 10.96
N LEU A 6 -12.51 9.59 11.84
CA LEU A 6 -11.72 8.51 12.46
C LEU A 6 -12.55 7.52 13.32
N GLU A 7 -13.67 7.93 13.91
CA GLU A 7 -14.55 7.04 14.68
C GLU A 7 -15.38 6.12 13.77
N PHE A 8 -15.69 6.55 12.54
CA PHE A 8 -16.35 5.70 11.53
C PHE A 8 -15.44 4.58 11.04
N VAL A 9 -14.11 4.82 11.02
CA VAL A 9 -13.11 3.84 10.56
C VAL A 9 -12.76 2.82 11.67
N LYS A 10 -13.05 3.15 12.93
CA LYS A 10 -12.76 2.32 14.12
C LYS A 10 -13.23 0.85 14.02
N PRO A 11 -14.45 0.51 13.57
CA PRO A 11 -14.84 -0.89 13.38
C PRO A 11 -13.98 -1.62 12.35
N PHE A 12 -13.61 -0.95 11.26
CA PHE A 12 -12.77 -1.52 10.21
C PHE A 12 -11.33 -1.72 10.67
N CYS A 13 -10.80 -0.83 11.52
CA CYS A 13 -9.47 -0.98 12.12
C CYS A 13 -9.31 -2.26 12.94
N SER A 14 -10.39 -2.86 13.45
CA SER A 14 -10.32 -4.12 14.22
C SER A 14 -10.19 -5.35 13.31
N ILE A 15 -10.54 -5.23 12.03
CA ILE A 15 -10.46 -6.29 11.02
C ILE A 15 -9.11 -6.23 10.29
N LEU A 16 -8.46 -5.07 10.29
CA LEU A 16 -7.17 -4.87 9.65
C LEU A 16 -6.09 -5.74 10.31
N PRO A 17 -5.37 -6.58 9.53
CA PRO A 17 -4.21 -7.27 10.06
C PRO A 17 -3.11 -6.25 10.37
N GLU A 18 -2.63 -6.25 11.62
CA GLU A 18 -1.54 -5.39 12.07
C GLU A 18 -0.40 -6.22 12.65
N ILE A 19 0.84 -5.88 12.26
CA ILE A 19 2.04 -6.49 12.82
C ILE A 19 2.20 -6.05 14.28
N GLN A 20 2.31 -7.02 15.18
CA GLN A 20 2.54 -6.76 16.59
C GLN A 20 3.87 -6.06 16.84
N LYS A 21 3.88 -5.13 17.79
CA LYS A 21 5.12 -4.47 18.21
C LYS A 21 6.01 -5.49 18.93
N PRO A 22 7.33 -5.44 18.74
CA PRO A 22 8.23 -6.37 19.39
C PRO A 22 8.19 -6.18 20.91
N GLU A 23 8.06 -7.28 21.65
CA GLU A 23 8.00 -7.30 23.12
C GLU A 23 9.36 -6.95 23.76
N ARG A 24 10.45 -7.24 23.06
CA ARG A 24 11.82 -6.97 23.48
C ARG A 24 12.50 -5.96 22.56
N LYS A 25 13.52 -5.28 23.09
CA LYS A 25 14.41 -4.45 22.27
C LYS A 25 15.22 -5.35 21.32
N ILE A 26 15.03 -5.17 20.02
CA ILE A 26 15.73 -5.90 18.96
C ILE A 26 17.15 -5.33 18.78
N GLN A 27 18.15 -6.20 18.77
CA GLN A 27 19.56 -5.82 18.53
C GLN A 27 19.76 -5.34 17.09
N PHE A 28 20.78 -4.50 16.84
CA PHE A 28 21.04 -3.96 15.50
C PHE A 28 21.26 -5.06 14.45
N ARG A 29 22.01 -6.12 14.79
CA ARG A 29 22.25 -7.26 13.90
C ARG A 29 20.96 -7.96 13.48
N GLU A 30 20.02 -8.14 14.42
CA GLU A 30 18.71 -8.71 14.12
C GLU A 30 17.91 -7.78 13.18
N LYS A 31 17.95 -6.46 13.38
CA LYS A 31 17.27 -5.52 12.47
C LYS A 31 17.81 -5.59 11.04
N VAL A 32 19.14 -5.66 10.89
CA VAL A 32 19.77 -5.81 9.56
C VAL A 32 19.35 -7.12 8.89
N LEU A 33 19.29 -8.22 9.65
CA LEU A 33 18.83 -9.51 9.15
C LEU A 33 17.38 -9.42 8.67
N TRP A 34 16.47 -8.83 9.46
CA TRP A 34 15.07 -8.66 9.08
C TRP A 34 14.90 -7.80 7.82
N THR A 35 15.66 -6.72 7.69
CA THR A 35 15.66 -5.88 6.47
C THR A 35 16.18 -6.65 5.26
N ALA A 36 17.23 -7.44 5.41
CA ALA A 36 17.76 -8.25 4.31
C ALA A 36 16.74 -9.31 3.85
N ILE A 37 16.06 -9.97 4.79
CA ILE A 37 15.02 -10.96 4.50
C ILE A 37 13.86 -10.32 3.73
N THR A 38 13.31 -9.20 4.20
CA THR A 38 12.18 -8.54 3.54
C THR A 38 12.56 -8.00 2.16
N LEU A 39 13.78 -7.47 2.01
CA LEU A 39 14.31 -7.04 0.72
C LEU A 39 14.42 -8.22 -0.26
N PHE A 40 14.92 -9.37 0.18
CA PHE A 40 15.06 -10.53 -0.69
C PHE A 40 13.70 -11.06 -1.16
N ILE A 41 12.71 -11.12 -0.26
CA ILE A 41 11.32 -11.46 -0.62
C ILE A 41 10.79 -10.49 -1.67
N PHE A 42 10.99 -9.19 -1.47
CA PHE A 42 10.56 -8.17 -2.43
C PHE A 42 11.20 -8.38 -3.82
N LEU A 43 12.52 -8.57 -3.88
CA LEU A 43 13.25 -8.79 -5.12
C LEU A 43 12.80 -10.06 -5.86
N VAL A 44 12.53 -11.15 -5.13
CA VAL A 44 12.01 -12.39 -5.72
C VAL A 44 10.60 -12.15 -6.29
N CYS A 45 9.72 -11.48 -5.57
CA CYS A 45 8.37 -11.14 -6.07
C CYS A 45 8.40 -10.26 -7.33
N CYS A 46 9.39 -9.36 -7.45
CA CYS A 46 9.60 -8.55 -8.66
C CYS A 46 10.03 -9.35 -9.90
N GLN A 47 10.38 -10.63 -9.75
CA GLN A 47 10.79 -11.52 -10.85
C GLN A 47 9.76 -12.61 -11.15
N ILE A 48 8.78 -12.84 -10.27
CA ILE A 48 7.74 -13.85 -10.48
C ILE A 48 6.68 -13.27 -11.43
N PRO A 49 6.51 -13.84 -12.64
CA PRO A 49 5.51 -13.37 -13.58
C PRO A 49 4.10 -13.73 -13.09
N LEU A 50 3.14 -12.85 -13.37
CA LEU A 50 1.73 -13.10 -13.13
C LEU A 50 1.21 -14.15 -14.12
N PHE A 51 0.41 -15.08 -13.60
CA PHE A 51 -0.22 -16.11 -14.40
C PHE A 51 -1.32 -15.51 -15.29
N GLY A 52 -1.40 -15.95 -16.56
CA GLY A 52 -2.48 -15.58 -17.48
C GLY A 52 -2.25 -14.31 -18.31
N ILE A 53 -1.06 -13.70 -18.25
CA ILE A 53 -0.72 -12.57 -19.12
C ILE A 53 -0.39 -13.09 -20.52
N MET A 54 -1.23 -12.73 -21.50
CA MET A 54 -1.13 -13.25 -22.88
C MET A 54 -0.45 -12.26 -23.84
N SER A 55 -0.34 -10.98 -23.46
CA SER A 55 0.22 -9.92 -24.32
C SER A 55 1.20 -9.01 -23.55
N SER A 56 2.50 -9.24 -23.74
CA SER A 56 3.59 -8.43 -23.17
C SER A 56 4.11 -7.32 -24.10
N ASP A 57 3.62 -7.26 -25.35
CA ASP A 57 4.16 -6.38 -26.41
C ASP A 57 3.52 -4.98 -26.46
N SER A 58 2.65 -4.62 -25.52
CA SER A 58 2.12 -3.26 -25.45
C SER A 58 3.10 -2.31 -24.77
N ALA A 59 3.34 -1.16 -25.39
CA ALA A 59 4.16 -0.09 -24.83
C ALA A 59 3.62 0.31 -23.45
N ASP A 60 4.49 0.32 -22.44
CA ASP A 60 4.10 0.58 -21.07
C ASP A 60 3.92 2.10 -20.83
N PRO A 61 2.68 2.59 -20.64
CA PRO A 61 2.43 4.02 -20.48
C PRO A 61 3.04 4.57 -19.17
N PHE A 62 3.34 3.68 -18.22
CA PHE A 62 3.85 4.02 -16.89
C PHE A 62 5.36 3.87 -16.74
N TYR A 63 6.12 3.68 -17.82
CA TYR A 63 7.56 3.39 -17.77
C TYR A 63 8.35 4.27 -16.79
N TRP A 64 8.17 5.60 -16.87
CA TRP A 64 8.84 6.55 -15.98
C TRP A 64 8.36 6.49 -14.53
N ILE A 65 7.08 6.23 -14.33
CA ILE A 65 6.43 6.19 -13.02
C ILE A 65 6.80 4.89 -12.28
N ARG A 66 7.03 3.78 -13.00
CA ARG A 66 7.40 2.48 -12.42
C ARG A 66 8.68 2.52 -11.61
N VAL A 67 9.65 3.36 -12.01
CA VAL A 67 10.91 3.56 -11.26
C VAL A 67 10.63 4.11 -9.86
N ILE A 68 9.71 5.05 -9.73
CA ILE A 68 9.35 5.69 -8.45
C ILE A 68 8.48 4.75 -7.62
N LEU A 69 7.57 4.02 -8.28
CA LEU A 69 6.62 3.10 -7.63
C LEU A 69 7.21 1.73 -7.28
N ALA A 70 8.48 1.49 -7.61
CA ALA A 70 9.15 0.19 -7.45
C ALA A 70 8.29 -0.96 -8.00
N SER A 71 7.75 -0.76 -9.21
CA SER A 71 6.82 -1.67 -9.88
C SER A 71 7.46 -2.30 -11.11
N ASN A 72 7.24 -3.60 -11.29
CA ASN A 72 7.66 -4.32 -12.48
C ASN A 72 6.43 -4.84 -13.24
N ARG A 73 6.35 -4.50 -14.53
CA ARG A 73 5.26 -4.94 -15.41
C ARG A 73 5.26 -6.47 -15.57
N GLY A 74 4.08 -7.05 -15.53
CA GLY A 74 3.80 -8.47 -15.64
C GLY A 74 4.18 -9.31 -14.42
N THR A 75 4.42 -8.71 -13.26
CA THR A 75 4.90 -9.43 -12.06
C THR A 75 3.99 -9.23 -10.86
N LEU A 76 4.22 -10.00 -9.79
CA LEU A 76 3.47 -9.82 -8.52
C LEU A 76 3.55 -8.39 -7.98
N MET A 77 4.58 -7.63 -8.36
CA MET A 77 4.80 -6.26 -7.96
C MET A 77 4.30 -5.23 -9.00
N GLU A 78 3.29 -5.57 -9.82
CA GLU A 78 2.71 -4.65 -10.81
C GLU A 78 2.25 -3.33 -10.17
N LEU A 79 1.54 -3.39 -9.04
CA LEU A 79 1.05 -2.21 -8.35
C LEU A 79 2.14 -1.53 -7.50
N GLY A 80 3.24 -2.25 -7.22
CA GLY A 80 4.37 -1.78 -6.43
C GLY A 80 3.95 -1.18 -5.08
N ILE A 81 4.60 -0.07 -4.71
CA ILE A 81 4.26 0.70 -3.49
C ILE A 81 3.17 1.75 -3.72
N SER A 82 2.60 1.81 -4.93
CA SER A 82 1.70 2.90 -5.33
C SER A 82 0.47 3.08 -4.44
N PRO A 83 -0.27 2.03 -4.04
CA PRO A 83 -1.45 2.21 -3.21
C PRO A 83 -1.11 2.78 -1.83
N ILE A 84 0.09 2.45 -1.31
CA ILE A 84 0.59 2.89 -0.01
C ILE A 84 0.96 4.37 -0.06
N VAL A 85 1.69 4.79 -1.10
CA VAL A 85 2.07 6.20 -1.28
C VAL A 85 0.82 7.05 -1.56
N THR A 86 -0.09 6.58 -2.41
CA THR A 86 -1.31 7.31 -2.74
C THR A 86 -2.23 7.47 -1.52
N SER A 87 -2.45 6.42 -0.73
CA SER A 87 -3.27 6.54 0.50
C SER A 87 -2.62 7.48 1.52
N GLY A 88 -1.29 7.43 1.62
CA GLY A 88 -0.49 8.34 2.45
C GLY A 88 -0.70 9.80 2.07
N LEU A 89 -0.52 10.12 0.79
CA LEU A 89 -0.67 11.48 0.25
C LEU A 89 -2.09 12.01 0.40
N ILE A 90 -3.11 11.20 0.13
CA ILE A 90 -4.52 11.60 0.30
C ILE A 90 -4.80 11.93 1.77
N MET A 91 -4.41 11.05 2.69
CA MET A 91 -4.67 11.25 4.12
C MET A 91 -3.87 12.44 4.67
N GLN A 92 -2.63 12.64 4.21
CA GLN A 92 -1.82 13.81 4.57
C GLN A 92 -2.44 15.10 4.03
N LEU A 93 -2.96 15.11 2.80
CA LEU A 93 -3.65 16.25 2.22
C LEU A 93 -4.92 16.59 3.01
N LEU A 94 -5.74 15.60 3.36
CA LEU A 94 -6.97 15.80 4.14
C LEU A 94 -6.69 16.36 5.55
N ALA A 95 -5.62 15.90 6.19
CA ALA A 95 -5.17 16.44 7.47
C ALA A 95 -4.59 17.86 7.33
N GLY A 96 -3.76 18.10 6.30
CA GLY A 96 -3.12 19.40 6.04
C GLY A 96 -4.12 20.49 5.64
N ALA A 97 -5.14 20.14 4.86
CA ALA A 97 -6.25 21.02 4.50
C ALA A 97 -7.24 21.26 5.66
N LYS A 98 -7.01 20.66 6.84
CA LYS A 98 -7.88 20.70 8.02
C LYS A 98 -9.32 20.21 7.76
N ILE A 99 -9.51 19.38 6.74
CA ILE A 99 -10.79 18.71 6.47
C ILE A 99 -11.01 17.61 7.52
N ILE A 100 -9.93 16.95 7.94
CA ILE A 100 -9.93 15.98 9.03
C ILE A 100 -9.06 16.51 10.16
N GLU A 101 -9.64 16.64 11.36
CA GLU A 101 -8.88 16.92 12.57
C GLU A 101 -8.22 15.64 13.09
N VAL A 102 -6.89 15.62 13.08
CA VAL A 102 -6.08 14.54 13.65
C VAL A 102 -5.35 15.09 14.87
N GLY A 103 -5.69 14.57 16.05
CA GLY A 103 -5.01 14.94 17.29
C GLY A 103 -3.62 14.30 17.41
N ASP A 104 -2.79 14.88 18.29
CA ASP A 104 -1.47 14.31 18.61
C ASP A 104 -1.54 13.12 19.60
N THR A 105 -2.74 12.74 20.02
CA THR A 105 -2.89 11.64 20.97
C THR A 105 -2.46 10.30 20.33
N PRO A 106 -1.91 9.36 21.12
CA PRO A 106 -1.54 8.04 20.60
C PRO A 106 -2.71 7.29 19.95
N LYS A 107 -3.95 7.55 20.41
CA LYS A 107 -5.16 6.95 19.87
C LYS A 107 -5.50 7.50 18.49
N ASP A 108 -5.43 8.82 18.32
CA ASP A 108 -5.72 9.47 17.02
C ASP A 108 -4.66 9.10 15.97
N ARG A 109 -3.38 9.03 16.37
CA ARG A 109 -2.30 8.54 15.49
C ARG A 109 -2.50 7.09 15.07
N ALA A 110 -2.94 6.23 15.97
CA ALA A 110 -3.26 4.84 15.64
C ALA A 110 -4.43 4.73 14.66
N LEU A 111 -5.50 5.52 14.87
CA LEU A 111 -6.65 5.57 13.95
C LEU A 111 -6.27 6.12 12.58
N PHE A 112 -5.43 7.15 12.51
CA PHE A 112 -4.93 7.72 11.26
C PHE A 112 -4.10 6.70 10.46
N ASN A 113 -3.18 6.00 11.14
CA ASN A 113 -2.38 4.94 10.53
C ASN A 113 -3.25 3.75 10.08
N GLY A 114 -4.26 3.37 10.88
CA GLY A 114 -5.23 2.34 10.51
C GLY A 114 -6.05 2.75 9.27
N ALA A 115 -6.53 3.99 9.22
CA ALA A 115 -7.24 4.53 8.07
C ALA A 115 -6.37 4.54 6.81
N GLN A 116 -5.11 5.00 6.90
CA GLN A 116 -4.17 4.97 5.78
C GLN A 116 -3.97 3.55 5.20
N LYS A 117 -3.85 2.55 6.08
CA LYS A 117 -3.74 1.13 5.67
C LYS A 117 -5.03 0.65 5.00
N LEU A 118 -6.20 0.98 5.57
CA LEU A 118 -7.50 0.63 5.00
C LEU A 118 -7.66 1.21 3.59
N PHE A 119 -7.41 2.51 3.44
CA PHE A 119 -7.44 3.17 2.13
C PHE A 119 -6.43 2.55 1.16
N GLY A 120 -5.22 2.23 1.63
CA GLY A 120 -4.23 1.53 0.82
C GLY A 120 -4.75 0.20 0.25
N MET A 121 -5.43 -0.61 1.06
CA MET A 121 -6.03 -1.86 0.59
C MET A 121 -7.20 -1.65 -0.37
N VAL A 122 -8.09 -0.69 -0.08
CA VAL A 122 -9.22 -0.36 -0.98
C VAL A 122 -8.71 0.11 -2.33
N ILE A 123 -7.69 0.98 -2.35
CA ILE A 123 -7.05 1.45 -3.58
C ILE A 123 -6.40 0.28 -4.32
N THR A 124 -5.72 -0.63 -3.61
CA THR A 124 -5.09 -1.81 -4.23
C THR A 124 -6.14 -2.68 -4.95
N ILE A 125 -7.27 -2.97 -4.30
CA ILE A 125 -8.36 -3.74 -4.89
C ILE A 125 -8.94 -3.00 -6.11
N GLY A 126 -9.25 -1.71 -5.95
CA GLY A 126 -9.79 -0.89 -7.04
C GLY A 126 -8.85 -0.82 -8.25
N GLN A 127 -7.56 -0.57 -8.02
CA GLN A 127 -6.55 -0.54 -9.07
C GLN A 127 -6.40 -1.90 -9.75
N SER A 128 -6.40 -3.01 -9.00
CA SER A 128 -6.34 -4.35 -9.60
C SER A 128 -7.51 -4.63 -10.54
N ILE A 129 -8.73 -4.23 -10.18
CA ILE A 129 -9.93 -4.38 -11.01
C ILE A 129 -9.81 -3.53 -12.27
N VAL A 130 -9.44 -2.26 -12.12
CA VAL A 130 -9.28 -1.34 -13.26
C VAL A 130 -8.18 -1.81 -14.20
N TYR A 131 -7.06 -2.31 -13.70
CA TYR A 131 -5.95 -2.83 -14.51
C TYR A 131 -6.39 -4.03 -15.36
N VAL A 132 -7.20 -4.94 -14.81
CA VAL A 132 -7.75 -6.08 -15.57
C VAL A 132 -8.81 -5.61 -16.58
N MET A 133 -9.77 -4.78 -16.16
CA MET A 133 -10.87 -4.32 -17.03
C MET A 133 -10.41 -3.43 -18.19
N THR A 134 -9.32 -2.69 -18.03
CA THR A 134 -8.74 -1.86 -19.09
C THR A 134 -7.96 -2.67 -20.12
N GLY A 135 -7.91 -3.99 -19.98
CA GLY A 135 -7.26 -4.89 -20.93
C GLY A 135 -5.74 -4.81 -20.92
N MET A 136 -5.13 -4.30 -19.83
CA MET A 136 -3.67 -4.15 -19.75
C MET A 136 -2.90 -5.48 -19.87
N TYR A 137 -3.56 -6.60 -19.59
CA TYR A 137 -2.99 -7.94 -19.67
C TYR A 137 -3.49 -8.77 -20.87
N GLY A 138 -4.38 -8.19 -21.69
CA GLY A 138 -5.13 -8.87 -22.76
C GLY A 138 -6.64 -8.65 -22.62
N ASP A 139 -7.42 -9.07 -23.63
CA ASP A 139 -8.89 -9.06 -23.55
C ASP A 139 -9.38 -10.08 -22.49
N PRO A 140 -10.38 -9.71 -21.66
CA PRO A 140 -10.93 -10.58 -20.62
C PRO A 140 -11.75 -11.77 -21.14
#